data_AF-A0A538AX77-F1
#
_entry.id   AF-A0A538AX77-F1
#
_cell.length_a   1.000
_cell.length_b   1.000
_cell.length_c   1.000
_cell.angle_alpha   90.00
_cell.angle_beta   90.00
_cell.angle_gamma   90.00
#
_symmetry.space_group_name_H-M   'P 1'
#
loop_
_entity.id
_entity.type
_entity.pdbx_description
1 polymer ?
#
loop_
_entity_poly.entity_id
_entity_poly.type
_entity_poly.pdbx_seq_one_letter_code
_entity_poly.pdbx_strand_id
1 'polypeptide(L)'
;MLSQTVLEGMHRNWWVFVLRGAAAVLFGVIALIWPGVTVGVLVFLFGIYAIADGLASLISSWLHRGDPVHRGHHLGEGLLALLIGILALAWPGVTALALIVLIAIWAVLTGVVEISAAIRLRRVIINEWFLGLAGVLSVVVGIILFADPRAGALAIAIIIGIYAIVFGATMIALGVRLKRWHDQAASPAA
;
A
#
# COMPACT_ATOMS: atom_id res chain seq x y z
N MET A 1 -4.78 31.30 -14.86
CA MET A 1 -5.53 31.57 -13.61
C MET A 1 -5.46 30.42 -12.61
N LEU A 2 -5.73 29.15 -12.99
CA LEU A 2 -5.62 28.00 -12.07
C LEU A 2 -4.22 27.76 -11.49
N SER A 3 -3.15 28.16 -12.19
CA SER A 3 -1.78 28.01 -11.70
C SER A 3 -1.44 28.98 -10.56
N GLN A 4 -1.98 30.21 -10.56
CA GLN A 4 -1.61 31.21 -9.56
C GLN A 4 -2.32 30.99 -8.21
N THR A 5 -3.56 30.52 -8.20
CA THR A 5 -4.27 30.15 -6.96
C THR A 5 -3.66 28.91 -6.28
N VAL A 6 -3.19 27.93 -7.06
CA VAL A 6 -2.45 26.77 -6.55
C VAL A 6 -1.09 27.17 -5.99
N LEU A 7 -0.37 28.08 -6.66
CA LEU A 7 0.90 28.63 -6.17
C LEU A 7 0.72 29.47 -4.89
N GLU A 8 -0.29 30.32 -4.80
CA GLU A 8 -0.59 31.11 -3.61
C GLU A 8 -0.99 30.24 -2.40
N GLY A 9 -1.77 29.18 -2.63
CA GLY A 9 -2.12 28.19 -1.60
C GLY A 9 -0.90 27.42 -1.07
N MET A 10 0.04 27.06 -1.95
CA MET A 10 1.29 26.38 -1.58
C MET A 10 2.22 27.27 -0.74
N HIS A 11 2.31 28.56 -1.04
CA HIS A 11 3.19 29.50 -0.32
C HIS A 11 2.82 29.66 1.17
N ARG A 12 1.53 29.60 1.53
CA ARG A 12 1.09 29.71 2.94
C ARG A 12 1.09 28.37 3.70
N ASN A 13 1.10 27.25 2.98
CA ASN A 13 0.96 25.91 3.56
C ASN A 13 2.26 25.09 3.62
N TRP A 14 3.43 25.71 3.45
CA TRP A 14 4.73 25.02 3.56
C TRP A 14 4.87 24.20 4.86
N TRP A 15 4.29 24.69 5.95
CA TRP A 15 4.29 24.03 7.25
C TRP A 15 3.54 22.69 7.24
N VAL A 16 2.53 22.50 6.38
CA VAL A 16 1.80 21.24 6.23
C VAL A 16 2.69 20.16 5.64
N PHE A 17 3.56 20.51 4.68
CA PHE A 17 4.53 19.56 4.10
C PHE A 17 5.56 19.11 5.16
N VAL A 18 6.07 20.05 5.95
CA VAL A 18 7.01 19.74 7.04
C VAL A 18 6.34 18.88 8.12
N LEU A 19 5.13 19.25 8.55
CA LEU A 19 4.39 18.51 9.58
C LEU A 19 4.02 17.09 9.12
N ARG A 20 3.49 16.94 7.89
CA ARG A 20 3.20 15.62 7.30
C ARG A 20 4.47 14.79 7.15
N GLY A 21 5.57 15.42 6.72
CA GLY A 21 6.84 14.73 6.58
C GLY A 21 7.40 14.27 7.93
N ALA A 22 7.35 15.12 8.96
CA ALA A 22 7.76 14.76 10.31
C ALA A 22 6.90 13.61 10.89
N ALA A 23 5.58 13.67 10.70
CA ALA A 23 4.68 12.59 11.09
C ALA A 23 5.01 11.28 10.35
N ALA A 24 5.30 11.33 9.05
CA ALA A 24 5.68 10.16 8.27
C ALA A 24 7.03 9.57 8.71
N VAL A 25 8.04 10.39 9.02
CA VAL A 25 9.32 9.91 9.57
C VAL A 25 9.09 9.25 10.93
N LEU A 26 8.33 9.87 11.82
CA LEU A 26 8.03 9.31 13.13
C LEU A 26 7.29 7.96 13.00
N PHE A 27 6.28 7.91 12.14
CA PHE A 27 5.58 6.66 11.83
C PHE A 27 6.54 5.59 11.31
N GLY A 28 7.42 5.94 10.37
CA GLY A 28 8.38 4.99 9.82
C GLY A 28 9.38 4.47 10.86
N VAL A 29 9.87 5.34 11.76
CA VAL A 29 10.74 4.93 12.87
C VAL A 29 9.99 3.99 13.82
N ILE A 30 8.77 4.32 14.22
CA ILE A 30 7.94 3.45 15.07
C ILE A 30 7.72 2.10 14.39
N ALA A 31 7.48 2.10 13.07
CA ALA A 31 7.25 0.88 12.32
C ALA A 31 8.47 -0.06 12.26
N LEU A 32 9.68 0.52 12.21
CA LEU A 32 10.92 -0.26 12.25
C LEU A 32 11.23 -0.81 13.64
N ILE A 33 10.93 -0.05 14.70
CA ILE A 33 11.21 -0.49 16.07
C ILE A 33 10.17 -1.54 16.49
N TRP A 34 8.89 -1.36 16.16
CA TRP A 34 7.78 -2.23 16.57
C TRP A 34 7.03 -2.87 15.37
N PRO A 35 7.66 -3.78 14.61
CA PRO A 35 7.06 -4.43 13.45
C PRO A 35 5.71 -5.09 13.70
N GLY A 36 5.57 -5.73 14.87
CA GLY A 36 4.32 -6.39 15.27
C GLY A 36 3.14 -5.42 15.39
N VAL A 37 3.39 -4.20 15.87
CA VAL A 37 2.35 -3.16 15.96
C VAL A 37 1.97 -2.65 14.58
N THR A 38 2.95 -2.42 13.70
CA THR A 38 2.68 -2.03 12.31
C THR A 38 1.79 -3.03 11.60
N VAL A 39 2.13 -4.32 11.68
CA VAL A 39 1.34 -5.38 11.07
C VAL A 39 -0.05 -5.46 11.69
N GLY A 40 -0.16 -5.32 13.02
CA GLY A 40 -1.45 -5.25 13.70
C GLY A 40 -2.34 -4.09 13.22
N VAL A 41 -1.76 -2.91 13.02
CA VAL A 41 -2.47 -1.75 12.46
C VAL A 41 -2.92 -2.02 11.03
N LEU A 42 -2.08 -2.63 10.19
CA LEU A 42 -2.46 -3.00 8.82
C LEU A 42 -3.63 -3.99 8.80
N VAL A 43 -3.61 -4.99 9.68
CA VAL A 43 -4.71 -5.96 9.82
C VAL A 43 -5.99 -5.26 10.27
N PHE A 44 -5.89 -4.34 11.22
CA PHE A 44 -7.04 -3.58 11.70
C PHE A 44 -7.65 -2.70 10.60
N LEU A 45 -6.81 -1.98 9.85
CA LEU A 45 -7.24 -1.18 8.71
C LEU A 45 -7.87 -2.06 7.62
N PHE A 46 -7.26 -3.20 7.32
CA PHE A 46 -7.81 -4.19 6.40
C PHE A 46 -9.19 -4.69 6.84
N GLY A 47 -9.36 -5.03 8.12
CA GLY A 47 -10.63 -5.49 8.66
C GLY A 47 -11.73 -4.44 8.55
N ILE A 48 -11.44 -3.18 8.89
CA ILE A 48 -12.40 -2.07 8.71
C ILE A 48 -12.74 -1.89 7.23
N TYR A 49 -11.73 -1.89 6.35
CA TYR A 49 -11.95 -1.77 4.92
C TYR A 49 -12.82 -2.90 4.37
N ALA A 50 -12.54 -4.15 4.73
CA ALA A 50 -13.32 -5.31 4.29
C ALA A 50 -14.78 -5.27 4.79
N ILE A 51 -15.02 -4.78 6.00
CA ILE A 51 -16.38 -4.53 6.51
C ILE A 51 -17.08 -3.44 5.69
N ALA A 52 -16.40 -2.31 5.43
CA ALA A 52 -16.95 -1.21 4.67
C ALA A 52 -17.26 -1.61 3.22
N ASP A 53 -16.36 -2.37 2.60
CA ASP A 53 -16.52 -2.94 1.25
C ASP A 53 -17.67 -3.94 1.21
N GLY A 54 -17.73 -4.86 2.17
CA GLY A 54 -18.84 -5.82 2.29
C GLY A 54 -20.19 -5.13 2.45
N LEU A 55 -20.25 -4.08 3.28
CA LEU A 55 -21.46 -3.28 3.46
C LEU A 55 -21.83 -2.51 2.18
N ALA A 56 -20.86 -1.93 1.48
CA ALA A 56 -21.09 -1.23 0.22
C ALA A 56 -21.60 -2.18 -0.88
N SER A 57 -21.02 -3.37 -0.99
CA SER A 57 -21.44 -4.44 -1.91
C SER A 57 -22.83 -4.98 -1.59
N LEU A 58 -23.15 -5.13 -0.29
CA LEU A 58 -24.51 -5.44 0.13
C LEU A 58 -25.46 -4.35 -0.33
N ILE A 59 -25.21 -3.07 0.02
CA ILE A 59 -26.04 -1.91 -0.35
C ILE A 59 -26.24 -1.82 -1.87
N SER A 60 -25.18 -1.98 -2.66
CA SER A 60 -25.23 -1.89 -4.12
C SER A 60 -26.14 -2.96 -4.74
N SER A 61 -26.20 -4.16 -4.14
CA SER A 61 -27.13 -5.23 -4.54
C SER A 61 -28.62 -4.88 -4.33
N TRP A 62 -28.92 -4.00 -3.37
CA TRP A 62 -30.30 -3.53 -3.12
C TRP A 62 -30.72 -2.42 -4.09
N LEU A 63 -29.76 -1.62 -4.56
CA LEU A 63 -29.98 -0.51 -5.50
C LEU A 63 -30.13 -1.00 -6.95
N HIS A 64 -29.35 -1.98 -7.40
CA HIS A 64 -29.37 -2.48 -8.78
C HIS A 64 -30.35 -3.65 -8.95
N ARG A 65 -31.65 -3.36 -8.80
CA ARG A 65 -32.73 -4.37 -8.82
C ARG A 65 -33.03 -5.00 -10.20
N GLY A 66 -32.39 -4.52 -11.28
CA GLY A 66 -32.74 -4.85 -12.66
C GLY A 66 -32.10 -6.10 -13.26
N ASP A 67 -31.04 -6.65 -12.66
CA ASP A 67 -30.33 -7.81 -13.23
C ASP A 67 -30.07 -8.92 -12.18
N PRO A 68 -30.82 -10.04 -12.22
CA PRO A 68 -30.79 -11.08 -11.19
C PRO A 68 -29.44 -11.81 -11.09
N VAL A 69 -28.68 -11.91 -12.19
CA VAL A 69 -27.39 -12.61 -12.21
C VAL A 69 -26.31 -11.79 -11.48
N HIS A 70 -26.27 -10.48 -11.73
CA HIS A 70 -25.37 -9.57 -11.03
C HIS A 70 -25.70 -9.47 -9.53
N ARG A 71 -26.99 -9.58 -9.17
CA ARG A 71 -27.45 -9.48 -7.79
C ARG A 71 -26.97 -10.61 -6.88
N GLY A 72 -26.98 -11.85 -7.38
CA GLY A 72 -26.51 -13.01 -6.61
C GLY A 72 -25.01 -12.98 -6.34
N HIS A 73 -24.22 -12.52 -7.31
CA HIS A 73 -22.78 -12.37 -7.17
C HIS A 73 -22.42 -11.32 -6.10
N HIS A 74 -23.00 -10.11 -6.18
CA HIS A 74 -22.70 -9.02 -5.23
C HIS A 74 -23.16 -9.31 -3.80
N LEU A 75 -24.25 -10.06 -3.61
CA LEU A 75 -24.69 -10.49 -2.28
C LEU A 75 -23.71 -11.48 -1.63
N GLY A 76 -23.26 -12.48 -2.39
CA GLY A 76 -22.29 -13.46 -1.91
C GLY A 76 -20.93 -12.83 -1.59
N GLU A 77 -20.46 -11.98 -2.50
CA GLU A 77 -19.22 -11.21 -2.34
C GLU A 77 -19.28 -10.29 -1.12
N GLY A 78 -20.36 -9.51 -0.98
CA GLY A 78 -20.52 -8.59 0.14
C GLY A 78 -20.60 -9.29 1.50
N LEU A 79 -21.31 -10.43 1.57
CA LEU A 79 -21.38 -11.23 2.80
C LEU A 79 -20.03 -11.85 3.14
N LEU A 80 -19.32 -12.36 2.15
CA LEU A 80 -17.98 -12.93 2.34
C LEU A 80 -16.98 -11.85 2.80
N ALA A 81 -16.96 -10.69 2.17
CA ALA A 81 -16.11 -9.57 2.56
C ALA A 81 -16.40 -9.09 3.99
N LEU A 82 -17.69 -9.00 4.37
CA LEU A 82 -18.10 -8.66 5.72
C LEU A 82 -17.63 -9.71 6.74
N LEU A 83 -17.80 -11.00 6.45
CA LEU A 83 -17.33 -12.08 7.31
C LEU A 83 -15.81 -12.06 7.46
N ILE A 84 -15.07 -11.89 6.36
CA ILE A 84 -13.61 -11.75 6.37
C ILE A 84 -13.20 -10.55 7.24
N GLY A 85 -13.87 -9.41 7.10
CA GLY A 85 -13.59 -8.22 7.89
C GLY A 85 -13.86 -8.41 9.40
N ILE A 86 -14.94 -9.10 9.77
CA ILE A 86 -15.22 -9.43 11.18
C ILE A 86 -14.16 -10.40 11.73
N LEU A 87 -13.83 -11.45 10.98
CA LEU A 87 -12.79 -12.41 11.35
C LEU A 87 -11.42 -11.73 11.47
N ALA A 88 -11.15 -10.76 10.59
CA ALA A 88 -9.93 -9.97 10.60
C ALA A 88 -9.71 -9.24 11.93
N LEU A 89 -10.79 -8.64 12.46
CA LEU A 89 -10.75 -7.90 13.71
C LEU A 89 -10.83 -8.83 14.94
N ALA A 90 -11.53 -9.96 14.85
CA ALA A 90 -11.66 -10.92 15.95
C ALA A 90 -10.36 -11.70 16.20
N TRP A 91 -9.64 -12.06 15.12
CA TRP A 91 -8.39 -12.83 15.19
C TRP A 91 -7.27 -12.15 14.37
N PRO A 92 -6.73 -11.03 14.86
CA PRO A 92 -5.76 -10.25 14.12
C PRO A 92 -4.47 -11.02 13.82
N GLY A 93 -4.03 -11.90 14.73
CA GLY A 93 -2.84 -12.74 14.52
C GLY A 93 -3.01 -13.75 13.39
N VAL A 94 -4.17 -14.44 13.32
CA VAL A 94 -4.49 -15.39 12.24
C VAL A 94 -4.61 -14.65 10.92
N THR A 95 -5.20 -13.46 10.95
CA THR A 95 -5.41 -12.64 9.75
C THR A 95 -4.10 -12.09 9.20
N ALA A 96 -3.18 -11.66 10.06
CA ALA A 96 -1.81 -11.30 9.65
C ALA A 96 -1.17 -12.46 8.89
N LEU A 97 -1.23 -13.68 9.43
CA LEU A 97 -0.69 -14.87 8.78
C LEU A 97 -1.39 -15.16 7.45
N ALA A 98 -2.72 -15.08 7.40
CA ALA A 98 -3.49 -15.31 6.19
C ALA A 98 -3.13 -14.31 5.08
N LEU A 99 -2.98 -13.03 5.41
CA LEU A 99 -2.54 -12.00 4.47
C LEU A 99 -1.13 -12.28 3.94
N ILE A 100 -0.21 -12.71 4.80
CA ILE A 100 1.17 -13.03 4.39
C ILE A 100 1.20 -14.25 3.48
N VAL A 101 0.42 -15.29 3.79
CA VAL A 101 0.29 -16.47 2.93
C VAL A 101 -0.33 -16.09 1.58
N LEU A 102 -1.33 -15.21 1.57
CA LEU A 102 -1.93 -14.72 0.34
C LEU A 102 -0.90 -13.97 -0.52
N ILE A 103 -0.09 -13.09 0.08
CA ILE A 103 1.02 -12.41 -0.58
C ILE A 103 2.05 -13.41 -1.12
N ALA A 104 2.38 -14.44 -0.33
CA ALA A 104 3.30 -15.50 -0.73
C ALA A 104 2.81 -16.24 -1.98
N ILE A 105 1.54 -16.67 -1.99
CA ILE A 105 0.92 -17.33 -3.14
C ILE A 105 0.94 -16.40 -4.36
N TRP A 106 0.55 -15.14 -4.17
CA TRP A 106 0.55 -14.15 -5.26
C TRP A 106 1.95 -13.92 -5.85
N ALA A 107 2.99 -13.85 -5.01
CA ALA A 107 4.38 -13.72 -5.44
C ALA A 107 4.84 -14.95 -6.24
N VAL A 108 4.54 -16.17 -5.77
CA VAL A 108 4.86 -17.40 -6.53
C VAL A 108 4.15 -17.40 -7.89
N LEU A 109 2.85 -17.09 -7.93
CA LEU A 109 2.08 -17.08 -9.18
C LEU A 109 2.64 -16.03 -10.16
N THR A 110 2.91 -14.82 -9.67
CA THR A 110 3.51 -13.75 -10.47
C THR A 110 4.86 -14.18 -11.02
N GLY A 111 5.72 -14.76 -10.19
CA GLY A 111 7.03 -15.21 -10.62
C GLY A 111 6.98 -16.34 -11.67
N VAL A 112 6.04 -17.28 -11.53
CA VAL A 112 5.81 -18.31 -12.56
C VAL A 112 5.35 -17.69 -13.88
N VAL A 113 4.44 -16.71 -13.83
CA VAL A 113 3.98 -15.99 -15.02
C VAL A 113 5.15 -15.23 -15.67
N GLU A 114 5.97 -14.51 -14.90
CA GLU A 114 7.13 -13.76 -15.40
C GLU A 114 8.20 -14.67 -16.02
N ILE A 115 8.52 -15.80 -15.39
CA ILE A 115 9.43 -16.81 -15.95
C ILE A 115 8.86 -17.35 -17.26
N SER A 116 7.56 -17.68 -17.30
CA SER A 116 6.92 -18.19 -18.52
C SER A 116 6.94 -17.15 -19.65
N ALA A 117 6.73 -15.87 -19.32
CA ALA A 117 6.78 -14.76 -20.26
C ALA A 117 8.21 -14.53 -20.77
N ALA A 118 9.22 -14.59 -19.90
CA ALA A 118 10.62 -14.47 -20.29
C ALA A 118 11.03 -15.57 -21.27
N ILE A 119 10.62 -16.82 -21.03
CA ILE A 119 10.88 -17.94 -21.97
C ILE A 119 10.20 -17.70 -23.31
N ARG A 120 8.94 -17.22 -23.32
CA ARG A 120 8.17 -16.99 -24.55
C ARG A 120 8.69 -15.80 -25.36
N LEU A 121 9.12 -14.72 -24.71
CA LEU A 121 9.51 -13.47 -25.36
C LEU A 121 11.03 -13.33 -25.59
N ARG A 122 11.82 -14.37 -25.29
CA ARG A 122 13.29 -14.41 -25.50
C ARG A 122 13.79 -14.13 -26.92
N ARG A 123 12.91 -14.06 -27.91
CA ARG A 123 13.26 -13.73 -29.31
C ARG A 123 12.68 -12.41 -29.79
N VAL A 124 11.93 -11.71 -28.94
CA VAL A 124 11.16 -10.50 -29.28
C VAL A 124 11.64 -9.29 -28.47
N ILE A 125 12.04 -9.49 -27.21
CA ILE A 125 12.51 -8.42 -26.32
C ILE A 125 14.03 -8.48 -26.20
N ILE A 126 14.69 -7.32 -26.23
CA ILE A 126 16.10 -7.16 -25.85
C ILE A 126 16.14 -7.01 -24.31
N ASN A 127 16.96 -7.80 -23.62
CA ASN A 127 17.09 -7.88 -22.15
C ASN A 127 15.97 -8.66 -21.41
N GLU A 128 15.45 -9.72 -22.02
CA GLU A 128 14.47 -10.63 -21.42
C GLU A 128 14.92 -11.30 -20.10
N TRP A 129 16.24 -11.32 -19.86
CA TRP A 129 16.82 -11.93 -18.66
C TRP A 129 16.44 -11.20 -17.37
N PHE A 130 16.18 -9.89 -17.41
CA PHE A 130 15.66 -9.16 -16.24
C PHE A 130 14.26 -9.63 -15.85
N LEU A 131 13.41 -9.96 -16.83
CA LEU A 131 12.07 -10.50 -16.57
C LEU A 131 12.17 -11.90 -15.97
N GLY A 132 13.07 -12.74 -16.49
CA GLY A 132 13.34 -14.05 -15.91
C GLY A 132 13.89 -13.96 -14.48
N LEU A 133 14.82 -13.04 -14.23
CA LEU A 133 15.39 -12.79 -12.90
C LEU A 133 14.32 -12.27 -11.93
N ALA A 134 13.50 -11.29 -12.34
CA ALA A 134 12.37 -10.81 -11.55
C ALA A 134 11.44 -11.96 -11.17
N GLY A 135 11.11 -12.83 -12.12
CA GLY A 135 10.26 -13.98 -11.87
C GLY A 135 10.87 -14.99 -10.89
N VAL A 136 12.16 -15.30 -11.02
CA VAL A 136 12.87 -16.16 -10.07
C VAL A 136 12.90 -15.54 -8.68
N LEU A 137 13.23 -14.25 -8.56
CA LEU A 137 13.24 -13.53 -7.30
C LEU A 137 11.85 -13.54 -6.65
N SER A 138 10.80 -13.32 -7.44
CA SER A 138 9.41 -13.33 -6.97
C SER A 138 8.98 -14.70 -6.44
N VAL A 139 9.33 -15.80 -7.13
CA VAL A 139 9.11 -17.17 -6.62
C VAL A 139 9.87 -17.41 -5.33
N VAL A 140 11.15 -17.05 -5.28
CA VAL A 140 11.99 -17.24 -4.08
C VAL A 140 11.42 -16.48 -2.89
N VAL A 141 11.03 -15.21 -3.09
CA VAL A 141 10.36 -14.42 -2.06
C VAL A 141 9.09 -15.10 -1.61
N GLY A 142 8.23 -15.55 -2.53
CA GLY A 142 7.00 -16.27 -2.18
C GLY A 142 7.25 -17.53 -1.36
N ILE A 143 8.26 -18.34 -1.73
CA ILE A 143 8.65 -19.53 -0.97
C ILE A 143 9.15 -19.17 0.44
N ILE A 144 9.99 -18.13 0.56
CA ILE A 144 10.50 -17.68 1.87
C ILE A 144 9.35 -17.22 2.76
N LEU A 145 8.42 -16.41 2.23
CA LEU A 145 7.25 -15.93 2.96
C LEU A 145 6.33 -17.07 3.40
N PHE A 146 6.21 -18.12 2.60
CA PHE A 146 5.42 -19.30 2.94
C PHE A 146 6.10 -20.15 4.03
N ALA A 147 7.42 -20.30 3.98
CA ALA A 147 8.20 -21.08 4.93
C ALA A 147 8.30 -20.40 6.31
N ASP A 148 8.48 -19.07 6.33
CA ASP A 148 8.45 -18.27 7.56
C ASP A 148 7.55 -17.03 7.39
N PRO A 149 6.25 -17.16 7.69
CA PRO A 149 5.33 -16.02 7.64
C PRO A 149 5.72 -14.90 8.61
N ARG A 150 6.45 -15.18 9.70
CA ARG A 150 6.88 -14.13 10.64
C ARG A 150 7.95 -13.25 10.01
N ALA A 151 8.88 -13.85 9.25
CA ALA A 151 9.83 -13.09 8.43
C ALA A 151 9.09 -12.21 7.40
N GLY A 152 7.97 -12.68 6.86
CA GLY A 152 7.11 -11.87 5.98
C GLY A 152 6.50 -10.65 6.65
N ALA A 153 5.99 -10.82 7.88
CA ALA A 153 5.47 -9.72 8.69
C ALA A 153 6.55 -8.66 8.94
N LEU A 154 7.75 -9.09 9.30
CA LEU A 154 8.92 -8.23 9.51
C LEU A 154 9.32 -7.51 8.22
N ALA A 155 9.40 -8.23 7.09
CA ALA A 155 9.75 -7.66 5.81
C ALA A 155 8.78 -6.54 5.39
N ILE A 156 7.48 -6.76 5.54
CA ILE A 156 6.46 -5.75 5.24
C ILE A 156 6.63 -4.52 6.13
N ALA A 157 6.80 -4.71 7.44
CA ALA A 157 7.02 -3.59 8.36
C ALA A 157 8.29 -2.80 8.02
N ILE A 158 9.38 -3.48 7.66
CA ILE A 158 10.64 -2.86 7.23
C ILE A 158 10.44 -2.04 5.95
N ILE A 159 9.81 -2.63 4.93
CA ILE A 159 9.55 -1.95 3.65
C ILE A 159 8.71 -0.69 3.88
N ILE A 160 7.62 -0.81 4.65
CA ILE A 160 6.73 0.32 4.97
C ILE A 160 7.46 1.38 5.79
N GLY A 161 8.26 0.97 6.79
CA GLY A 161 9.02 1.87 7.64
C GLY A 161 10.05 2.68 6.85
N ILE A 162 10.85 2.00 6.02
CA ILE A 162 11.84 2.65 5.14
C ILE A 162 11.13 3.60 4.17
N TYR A 163 10.07 3.14 3.51
CA TYR A 163 9.29 3.98 2.61
C TYR A 163 8.77 5.24 3.30
N ALA A 164 8.18 5.11 4.49
CA ALA A 164 7.64 6.24 5.24
C ALA A 164 8.73 7.23 5.67
N ILE A 165 9.93 6.76 6.05
CA ILE A 165 11.07 7.61 6.38
C ILE A 165 11.53 8.38 5.13
N VAL A 166 11.73 7.69 4.00
CA VAL A 166 12.21 8.31 2.75
C VAL A 166 11.18 9.33 2.24
N PHE A 167 9.91 8.96 2.25
CA PHE A 167 8.81 9.85 1.87
C PHE A 167 8.74 11.07 2.80
N GLY A 168 8.83 10.85 4.12
CA GLY A 168 8.79 11.91 5.11
C GLY A 168 9.97 12.88 5.01
N ALA A 169 11.18 12.37 4.82
CA ALA A 169 12.38 13.17 4.58
C ALA A 169 12.24 14.03 3.32
N THR A 170 11.69 13.46 2.25
CA THR A 170 11.43 14.17 0.99
C THR A 170 10.41 15.30 1.19
N MET A 171 9.33 15.04 1.92
CA MET A 171 8.30 16.04 2.26
C MET A 171 8.84 17.18 3.12
N ILE A 172 9.67 16.88 4.13
CA ILE A 172 10.36 17.90 4.93
C ILE A 172 11.26 18.75 4.04
N ALA A 173 12.07 18.12 3.18
CA ALA A 173 12.97 18.84 2.27
C ALA A 173 12.20 19.78 1.33
N LEU A 174 11.07 19.31 0.76
CA LEU A 174 10.18 20.13 -0.06
C LEU A 174 9.58 21.30 0.73
N GLY A 175 9.07 21.04 1.94
CA GLY A 175 8.49 22.07 2.80
C GLY A 175 9.49 23.17 3.19
N VAL A 176 10.73 22.79 3.50
CA VAL A 176 11.82 23.75 3.79
C VAL A 176 12.21 24.55 2.54
N ARG A 177 12.27 23.92 1.37
CA ARG A 177 12.53 24.63 0.10
C ARG A 177 11.41 25.64 -0.19
N LEU A 178 10.16 25.26 0.03
CA LEU A 178 9.00 26.14 -0.19
C LEU A 178 8.99 27.32 0.78
N LYS A 179 9.35 27.10 2.05
CA LYS A 179 9.53 28.18 3.03
C LYS A 179 10.58 29.19 2.58
N ARG A 180 11.75 28.73 2.11
CA ARG A 180 12.84 29.61 1.66
C ARG A 180 12.42 30.51 0.49
N TRP A 181 11.63 29.98 -0.45
CA TRP A 181 11.09 30.78 -1.55
C TRP A 181 10.06 31.81 -1.10
N HIS A 182 9.22 31.47 -0.12
CA HIS A 182 8.30 32.41 0.50
C HIS A 182 9.06 33.56 1.18
N ASP A 183 10.07 33.25 2.00
CA ASP A 183 10.87 34.24 2.73
C ASP A 183 11.64 35.18 1.79
N GLN A 184 12.12 34.67 0.65
CA GLN A 184 12.79 35.47 -0.40
C GLN A 184 11.82 36.39 -1.16
N ALA A 185 10.63 35.89 -1.51
CA ALA A 185 9.61 36.71 -2.19
C ALA A 185 9.04 37.80 -1.27
N ALA A 186 9.04 37.58 0.04
CA ALA A 186 8.57 38.54 1.05
C ALA A 186 9.61 39.60 1.45
N SER A 187 10.87 39.45 1.02
CA SER A 187 11.95 40.42 1.26
C SER A 187 12.23 41.19 -0.04
N PRO A 188 11.63 42.38 -0.27
CA PRO A 188 12.05 43.22 -1.38
C PRO A 188 13.51 43.61 -1.13
N ALA A 189 14.37 43.44 -2.14
CA ALA A 189 15.77 43.84 -2.09
C ALA A 189 15.90 45.24 -1.50
N ALA A 190 16.59 45.33 -0.36
CA ALA A 190 17.02 46.57 0.26
C ALA A 190 18.13 47.25 -0.56
#